data_AF-A0A443HZP9-F1
#
_entry.id   AF-A0A443HZP9-F1
#
_cell.length_a   1.000
_cell.length_b   1.000
_cell.length_c   1.000
_cell.angle_alpha   90.00
_cell.angle_beta   90.00
_cell.angle_gamma   90.00
#
_symmetry.space_group_name_H-M   'P 1'
#
loop_
_entity.id
_entity.type
_entity.pdbx_description
1 polymer ?
#
loop_
_entity_poly.entity_id
_entity_poly.type
_entity_poly.pdbx_seq_one_letter_code
_entity_poly.pdbx_strand_id
1 'polypeptide(L)'
;MFILVGSPLPSQELEEEATLSDRPSQTTISDLVQISPEDFSKFSAVAIEDNINEKYANKVIQKVGLCIGFYDLLESSDGLIGHGTGLVNVNVKFRMIVFRPFKGEIVIGKITSGTEHGIKIGVEFFNDILIPPDLLLPGARFDYADQVWIWENEEGSTFYFDIGEIVRFRVEVEEWHDQIPNAPDLGDGTPVSERKPPYSIIVCVACFLYMISNGEPC
;
A
#
# COMPACT_ATOMS: atom_id res chain seq x y z
N MET A 1 -15.12 -44.60 34.32
CA MET A 1 -15.66 -43.33 33.80
C MET A 1 -14.47 -42.45 33.43
N PHE A 2 -14.15 -42.37 32.14
CA PHE A 2 -13.25 -41.36 31.58
C PHE A 2 -13.90 -39.98 31.73
N ILE A 3 -13.14 -38.91 31.97
CA ILE A 3 -12.90 -37.79 31.01
C ILE A 3 -11.54 -37.14 31.34
N LEU A 4 -10.67 -36.98 30.33
CA LEU A 4 -9.56 -36.02 30.29
C LEU A 4 -10.10 -34.57 30.31
N VAL A 5 -9.33 -33.52 30.59
CA VAL A 5 -8.78 -32.52 29.63
C VAL A 5 -8.43 -31.31 30.53
N GLY A 6 -7.35 -30.55 30.38
CA GLY A 6 -6.24 -30.60 29.45
C GLY A 6 -5.21 -29.58 29.92
N SER A 7 -3.96 -29.88 29.64
CA SER A 7 -2.84 -28.97 29.77
C SER A 7 -3.06 -27.76 28.85
N PRO A 8 -2.76 -26.53 29.28
CA PRO A 8 -2.72 -25.41 28.34
C PRO A 8 -1.57 -25.63 27.35
N LEU A 9 -1.93 -25.53 26.07
CA LEU A 9 -1.07 -25.64 24.91
C LEU A 9 0.11 -24.66 25.00
N PRO A 10 1.28 -25.03 24.44
CA PRO A 10 2.39 -24.10 24.29
C PRO A 10 1.99 -23.01 23.30
N SER A 11 2.14 -21.75 23.71
CA SER A 11 2.19 -20.61 22.81
C SER A 11 3.29 -20.88 21.78
N GLN A 12 2.91 -21.28 20.57
CA GLN A 12 3.83 -21.35 19.46
C GLN A 12 4.15 -19.90 19.06
N GLU A 13 5.31 -19.42 19.50
CA GLU A 13 6.07 -18.40 18.79
C GLU A 13 6.25 -18.90 17.35
N LEU A 14 5.39 -18.41 16.46
CA LEU A 14 5.67 -18.40 15.03
C LEU A 14 6.66 -17.25 14.80
N GLU A 15 7.91 -17.45 15.24
CA GLU A 15 9.04 -16.77 14.60
C GLU A 15 9.20 -17.40 13.23
N GLU A 16 8.39 -16.91 12.29
CA GLU A 16 8.64 -17.11 10.88
C GLU A 16 9.96 -16.41 10.56
N GLU A 17 10.97 -17.19 10.19
CA GLU A 17 12.24 -16.71 9.66
C GLU A 17 11.99 -16.03 8.30
N ALA A 18 11.35 -14.87 8.32
CA ALA A 18 11.27 -13.98 7.19
C ALA A 18 12.70 -13.55 6.87
N THR A 19 13.18 -13.97 5.70
CA THR A 19 14.38 -13.40 5.08
C THR A 19 14.31 -11.88 5.24
N LEU A 20 15.43 -11.24 5.57
CA LEU A 20 15.49 -9.81 5.96
C LEU A 20 14.86 -8.83 4.93
N SER A 21 14.49 -9.33 3.74
CA SER A 21 13.84 -8.60 2.65
C SER A 21 12.30 -8.62 2.68
N ASP A 22 11.66 -9.50 3.46
CA ASP A 22 10.18 -9.65 3.47
C ASP A 22 9.53 -8.96 4.66
N ARG A 23 10.32 -8.29 5.52
CA ARG A 23 9.75 -7.53 6.63
C ARG A 23 9.01 -6.32 6.05
N PRO A 24 7.71 -6.16 6.35
CA PRO A 24 6.98 -4.99 5.89
C PRO A 24 7.68 -3.74 6.40
N SER A 25 7.80 -2.72 5.55
CA SER A 25 8.42 -1.46 5.92
C SER A 25 7.70 -0.86 7.13
N GLN A 26 8.40 -0.81 8.26
CA GLN A 26 7.91 -0.22 9.50
C GLN A 26 8.45 1.21 9.62
N THR A 27 7.58 2.17 9.89
CA THR A 27 7.99 3.55 10.17
C THR A 27 7.62 3.92 11.60
N THR A 28 8.57 4.55 12.32
CA THR A 28 8.29 5.12 13.65
C THR A 28 7.72 6.52 13.49
N ILE A 29 6.53 6.74 14.06
CA ILE A 29 5.84 8.03 14.04
C ILE A 29 5.61 8.48 15.48
N SER A 30 5.81 9.78 15.70
CA SER A 30 5.47 10.44 16.97
C SER A 30 4.30 11.39 16.71
N ASP A 31 3.22 11.20 17.45
CA ASP A 31 2.00 11.97 17.26
C ASP A 31 1.28 12.25 18.58
N LEU A 32 0.40 13.25 18.56
CA LEU A 32 -0.50 13.57 19.65
C LEU A 32 -1.87 12.97 19.35
N VAL A 33 -2.28 12.02 20.18
CA VAL A 33 -3.58 11.36 20.13
C VAL A 33 -4.48 11.99 21.19
N GLN A 34 -5.71 12.30 20.80
CA GLN A 34 -6.73 12.85 21.70
C GLN A 34 -7.75 11.77 22.02
N ILE A 35 -7.85 11.41 23.29
CA ILE A 35 -8.78 10.38 23.76
C ILE A 35 -10.02 11.06 24.34
N SER A 36 -11.18 10.67 23.83
CA SER A 36 -12.48 11.14 24.30
C SER A 36 -12.84 10.50 25.65
N PRO A 37 -13.57 11.21 26.54
CA PRO A 37 -13.98 10.73 27.87
C PRO A 37 -14.78 9.42 27.84
N GLU A 38 -15.47 9.12 26.73
CA GLU A 38 -16.22 7.88 26.51
C GLU A 38 -15.33 6.63 26.35
N ASP A 39 -14.15 6.79 25.73
CA ASP A 39 -13.19 5.70 25.50
C ASP A 39 -12.34 5.38 26.74
N PHE A 40 -12.46 6.14 27.83
CA PHE A 40 -11.82 5.82 29.13
C PHE A 40 -12.33 4.52 29.75
N SER A 41 -13.49 4.05 29.30
CA SER A 41 -14.03 2.76 29.71
C SER A 41 -13.22 1.58 29.15
N LYS A 42 -12.46 1.79 28.07
CA LYS A 42 -11.59 0.80 27.45
C LYS A 42 -10.16 0.90 28.02
N PHE A 43 -9.35 -0.12 27.76
CA PHE A 43 -7.92 -0.06 28.05
C PHE A 43 -7.25 1.02 27.21
N SER A 44 -6.41 1.86 27.84
CA SER A 44 -5.75 2.98 27.17
C SER A 44 -4.97 2.56 25.92
N ALA A 45 -4.36 1.38 25.92
CA ALA A 45 -3.64 0.84 24.75
C ALA A 45 -4.58 0.63 23.54
N VAL A 46 -5.76 0.04 23.78
CA VAL A 46 -6.77 -0.21 22.73
C VAL A 46 -7.37 1.10 22.22
N ALA A 47 -7.67 2.02 23.13
CA ALA A 47 -8.18 3.35 22.73
C ALA A 47 -7.17 4.12 21.87
N ILE A 48 -5.88 4.05 22.20
CA ILE A 48 -4.80 4.67 21.41
C ILE A 48 -4.70 3.99 20.04
N GLU A 49 -4.73 2.66 19.98
CA GLU A 49 -4.70 1.88 18.74
C GLU A 49 -5.86 2.25 17.81
N ASP A 50 -7.09 2.26 18.31
CA ASP A 50 -8.29 2.62 17.55
C ASP A 50 -8.17 4.04 16.96
N ASN A 51 -7.76 5.01 17.77
CA ASN A 51 -7.59 6.40 17.35
C ASN A 51 -6.46 6.57 16.32
N ILE A 52 -5.34 5.86 16.48
CA ILE A 52 -4.25 5.88 15.49
C ILE A 52 -4.73 5.27 14.19
N ASN A 53 -5.41 4.12 14.25
CA ASN A 53 -5.91 3.44 13.08
C ASN A 53 -6.93 4.31 12.33
N GLU A 54 -7.88 4.95 13.03
CA GLU A 54 -8.82 5.88 12.39
C GLU A 54 -8.12 7.10 11.78
N LYS A 55 -7.10 7.62 12.46
CA LYS A 55 -6.37 8.81 12.01
C LYS A 55 -5.49 8.52 10.79
N TYR A 56 -4.88 7.33 10.69
CA TYR A 56 -3.84 7.02 9.71
C TYR A 56 -4.19 5.93 8.69
N ALA A 57 -5.15 5.05 8.94
CA ALA A 57 -5.48 3.98 8.00
C ALA A 57 -5.84 4.54 6.62
N ASN A 58 -5.29 3.90 5.58
CA ASN A 58 -5.47 4.27 4.16
C ASN A 58 -5.05 5.71 3.81
N LYS A 59 -4.24 6.36 4.66
CA LYS A 59 -3.68 7.69 4.35
C LYS A 59 -2.28 7.56 3.79
N VAL A 60 -2.02 8.34 2.75
CA VAL A 60 -0.69 8.49 2.17
C VAL A 60 0.01 9.63 2.90
N ILE A 61 1.10 9.31 3.60
CA ILE A 61 2.00 10.30 4.20
C ILE A 61 3.16 10.51 3.25
N GLN A 62 3.43 11.76 2.89
CA GLN A 62 4.54 12.13 2.03
C GLN A 62 5.88 11.66 2.61
N LYS A 63 6.75 11.11 1.75
CA LYS A 63 8.08 10.56 2.10
C LYS A 63 8.07 9.32 2.99
N VAL A 64 6.90 8.85 3.43
CA VAL A 64 6.74 7.67 4.29
C VAL A 64 6.07 6.53 3.54
N GLY A 65 4.91 6.75 2.92
CA GLY A 65 4.18 5.72 2.18
C GLY A 65 2.67 5.72 2.47
N LEU A 66 2.00 4.67 1.99
CA LEU A 66 0.62 4.38 2.34
C LEU A 66 0.57 3.67 3.68
N CYS A 67 -0.22 4.17 4.61
CA CYS A 67 -0.34 3.62 5.96
C CYS A 67 -1.39 2.51 5.97
N ILE A 68 -0.98 1.28 6.28
CA ILE A 68 -1.89 0.13 6.31
C ILE A 68 -2.53 0.01 7.69
N GLY A 69 -1.70 -0.01 8.74
CA GLY A 69 -2.19 -0.24 10.09
C GLY A 69 -1.13 -0.09 11.17
N PHE A 70 -1.58 0.00 12.42
CA PHE A 70 -0.76 0.07 13.61
C PHE A 70 0.04 -1.23 13.82
N TYR A 71 1.30 -1.13 14.25
CA TYR A 71 2.14 -2.29 14.56
C TYR A 71 2.28 -2.47 16.08
N ASP A 72 2.94 -1.51 16.75
CA ASP A 72 3.08 -1.51 18.20
C ASP A 72 3.31 -0.11 18.77
N LEU A 73 3.07 0.03 20.08
CA LEU A 73 3.34 1.24 20.83
C LEU A 73 4.75 1.12 21.46
N LEU A 74 5.64 2.06 21.15
CA LEU A 74 6.98 2.11 21.72
C LEU A 74 7.00 2.90 23.04
N GLU A 75 6.37 4.08 23.03
CA GLU A 75 6.38 4.99 24.16
C GLU A 75 5.06 5.77 24.23
N SER A 76 4.56 5.99 25.44
CA SER A 76 3.40 6.83 25.72
C SER A 76 3.73 7.78 26.85
N SER A 77 3.49 9.08 26.65
CA SER A 77 3.58 10.07 27.71
C SER A 77 2.40 9.97 28.68
N ASP A 78 2.50 10.64 29.83
CA ASP A 78 1.33 10.90 30.66
C ASP A 78 0.28 11.70 29.87
N GLY A 79 -0.99 11.32 30.03
CA GLY A 79 -2.11 11.98 29.39
C GLY A 79 -2.44 13.31 30.07
N LEU A 80 -2.33 14.41 29.31
CA LEU A 80 -2.64 15.75 29.79
C LEU A 80 -4.10 16.10 29.47
N ILE A 81 -4.90 16.34 30.51
CA ILE A 81 -6.30 16.73 30.37
C ILE A 81 -6.37 18.21 29.96
N GLY A 82 -6.97 18.48 28.79
CA GLY A 82 -7.25 19.83 28.35
C GLY A 82 -8.29 20.51 29.24
N HIS A 83 -7.97 21.68 29.78
CA HIS A 83 -8.92 22.47 30.56
C HIS A 83 -10.10 22.92 29.69
N GLY A 84 -11.32 22.49 30.05
CA GLY A 84 -12.57 22.94 29.43
C GLY A 84 -13.23 21.94 28.46
N THR A 85 -12.45 21.05 27.81
CA THR A 85 -13.00 20.02 26.90
C THR A 85 -13.06 18.63 27.52
N GLY A 86 -12.24 18.36 28.54
CA GLY A 86 -12.15 17.03 29.16
C GLY A 86 -11.49 15.98 28.27
N LEU A 87 -10.91 16.39 27.13
CA LEU A 87 -10.13 15.53 26.26
C LEU A 87 -8.73 15.31 26.85
N VAL A 88 -8.22 14.10 26.73
CA VAL A 88 -6.86 13.78 27.17
C VAL A 88 -5.94 13.68 25.98
N ASN A 89 -4.90 14.52 26.01
CA ASN A 89 -3.87 14.56 25.00
C ASN A 89 -2.72 13.67 25.47
N VAL A 90 -2.43 12.62 24.70
CA VAL A 90 -1.33 11.70 24.96
C VAL A 90 -0.34 11.84 23.82
N ASN A 91 0.93 12.09 24.13
CA ASN A 91 1.99 11.98 23.14
C ASN A 91 2.41 10.52 23.04
N VAL A 92 2.31 9.96 21.84
CA VAL A 92 2.62 8.55 21.60
C VAL A 92 3.67 8.44 20.52
N LYS A 93 4.59 7.49 20.72
CA LYS A 93 5.56 7.05 19.73
C LYS A 93 5.26 5.60 19.42
N PHE A 94 4.95 5.32 18.16
CA PHE A 94 4.52 4.00 17.74
C PHE A 94 5.16 3.63 16.40
N ARG A 95 5.18 2.33 16.11
CA ARG A 95 5.51 1.84 14.78
C ARG A 95 4.23 1.58 14.00
N MET A 96 4.26 1.95 12.73
CA MET A 96 3.17 1.71 11.81
C MET A 96 3.66 0.92 10.61
N ILE A 97 2.83 -0.01 10.15
CA ILE A 97 3.02 -0.75 8.92
C ILE A 97 2.69 0.19 7.77
N VAL A 98 3.70 0.49 6.95
CA VAL A 98 3.53 1.33 5.78
C VAL A 98 3.88 0.53 4.53
N PHE A 99 3.07 0.66 3.50
CA PHE A 99 3.39 0.18 2.17
C PHE A 99 4.27 1.21 1.46
N ARG A 100 5.55 0.89 1.35
CA ARG A 100 6.51 1.65 0.57
C ARG A 100 7.46 0.67 -0.13
N PRO A 101 7.10 0.18 -1.31
CA PRO A 101 7.94 -0.77 -2.01
C PRO A 101 9.25 -0.12 -2.45
N PHE A 102 10.33 -0.90 -2.47
CA PHE A 102 11.65 -0.41 -2.83
C PHE A 102 11.89 -0.52 -4.34
N LYS A 103 12.78 0.33 -4.87
CA LYS A 103 13.23 0.19 -6.25
C LYS A 103 13.87 -1.19 -6.45
N GLY A 104 13.28 -1.96 -7.34
CA GLY A 104 13.71 -3.30 -7.73
C GLY A 104 12.93 -4.43 -7.08
N GLU A 105 11.98 -4.14 -6.20
CA GLU A 105 11.08 -5.11 -5.55
C GLU A 105 10.11 -5.72 -6.57
N ILE A 106 9.84 -7.02 -6.42
CA ILE A 106 8.87 -7.75 -7.26
C ILE A 106 7.57 -7.89 -6.48
N VAL A 107 6.51 -7.28 -6.99
CA VAL A 107 5.18 -7.31 -6.38
C VAL A 107 4.19 -7.95 -7.35
N ILE A 108 3.18 -8.59 -6.79
CA ILE A 108 2.10 -9.24 -7.54
C ILE A 108 0.87 -8.34 -7.47
N GLY A 109 0.21 -8.11 -8.60
CA GLY A 109 -1.03 -7.34 -8.64
C GLY A 109 -1.88 -7.70 -9.84
N LYS A 110 -3.07 -7.11 -9.88
CA LYS A 110 -4.10 -7.40 -10.87
C LYS A 110 -4.21 -6.26 -11.87
N ILE A 111 -4.23 -6.58 -13.16
CA ILE A 111 -4.45 -5.56 -14.19
C ILE A 111 -5.85 -4.96 -14.00
N THR A 112 -5.91 -3.64 -13.88
CA THR A 112 -7.18 -2.92 -13.71
C THR A 112 -7.66 -2.31 -15.03
N SER A 113 -6.74 -1.77 -15.84
CA SER A 113 -7.07 -1.22 -17.17
C SER A 113 -5.82 -1.09 -18.05
N GLY A 114 -5.98 -1.28 -19.35
CA GLY A 114 -4.97 -0.96 -20.36
C GLY A 114 -5.32 0.36 -21.07
N THR A 115 -4.36 1.27 -21.19
CA THR A 115 -4.52 2.54 -21.92
C THR A 115 -3.34 2.75 -22.86
N GLU A 116 -3.44 3.70 -23.80
CA GLU A 116 -2.32 4.08 -24.66
C GLU A 116 -1.11 4.58 -23.86
N HIS A 117 -1.35 5.16 -22.68
CA HIS A 117 -0.32 5.63 -21.76
C HIS A 117 0.35 4.51 -20.96
N GLY A 118 -0.16 3.28 -21.07
CA GLY A 118 0.37 2.13 -20.34
C GLY A 118 -0.69 1.26 -19.69
N ILE A 119 -0.23 0.27 -18.92
CA ILE A 119 -1.06 -0.67 -18.18
C ILE A 119 -1.17 -0.21 -16.73
N LYS A 120 -2.39 -0.06 -16.22
CA LYS A 120 -2.65 0.20 -14.80
C LYS A 120 -2.85 -1.10 -14.05
N ILE A 121 -2.12 -1.25 -12.96
CA ILE A 121 -2.20 -2.39 -12.06
C ILE A 121 -2.77 -1.91 -10.71
N GLY A 122 -3.61 -2.75 -10.12
CA GLY A 122 -4.11 -2.57 -8.77
C GLY A 122 -3.77 -3.76 -7.89
N VAL A 123 -3.42 -3.47 -6.66
CA VAL A 123 -3.41 -4.41 -5.54
C VAL A 123 -4.58 -4.08 -4.61
N GLU A 124 -4.81 -4.90 -3.59
CA GLU A 124 -6.00 -4.80 -2.73
C GLU A 124 -6.16 -3.43 -2.03
N PHE A 125 -5.05 -2.79 -1.68
CA PHE A 125 -5.02 -1.50 -0.95
C PHE A 125 -4.47 -0.33 -1.78
N PHE A 126 -4.01 -0.55 -3.01
CA PHE A 126 -3.38 0.49 -3.83
C PHE A 126 -3.58 0.26 -5.33
N ASN A 127 -4.08 1.27 -6.04
CA ASN A 127 -4.52 1.16 -7.44
C ASN A 127 -3.80 2.13 -8.39
N ASP A 128 -2.85 2.94 -7.90
CA ASP A 128 -2.12 3.94 -8.67
C ASP A 128 -0.72 3.43 -9.09
N ILE A 129 -0.70 2.24 -9.70
CA ILE A 129 0.50 1.62 -10.27
C ILE A 129 0.39 1.65 -11.79
N LEU A 130 1.38 2.24 -12.47
CA LEU A 130 1.39 2.39 -13.92
C LEU A 130 2.65 1.76 -14.53
N ILE A 131 2.46 0.94 -15.56
CA ILE A 131 3.54 0.50 -16.45
C ILE A 131 3.50 1.35 -17.71
N PRO A 132 4.44 2.30 -17.91
CA PRO A 132 4.53 3.06 -19.15
C PRO A 132 4.98 2.15 -20.30
N PRO A 133 4.63 2.50 -21.55
CA PRO A 133 4.98 1.71 -22.72
C PRO A 133 6.50 1.54 -22.93
N ASP A 134 7.30 2.53 -22.53
CA ASP A 134 8.78 2.46 -22.59
C ASP A 134 9.38 1.38 -21.68
N LEU A 135 8.65 0.95 -20.64
CA LEU A 135 9.06 -0.09 -19.70
C LEU A 135 8.33 -1.42 -19.94
N LEU A 136 7.52 -1.51 -21.00
CA LEU A 136 6.95 -2.77 -21.45
C LEU A 136 7.99 -3.62 -22.19
N LEU A 137 7.62 -4.88 -22.40
CA LEU A 137 8.43 -5.82 -23.16
C LEU A 137 8.71 -5.28 -24.57
N PRO A 138 9.92 -5.48 -25.11
CA PRO A 138 10.24 -5.07 -26.47
C PRO A 138 9.30 -5.77 -27.46
N GLY A 139 8.66 -5.00 -28.34
CA GLY A 139 7.66 -5.51 -29.28
C GLY A 139 6.21 -5.49 -28.78
N ALA A 140 5.93 -4.97 -27.58
CA ALA A 140 4.57 -4.78 -27.12
C ALA A 140 3.85 -3.70 -27.95
N ARG A 141 2.64 -4.00 -28.41
CA ARG A 141 1.77 -3.10 -29.17
C ARG A 141 0.44 -2.91 -28.45
N PHE A 142 -0.08 -1.69 -28.50
CA PHE A 142 -1.40 -1.38 -27.97
C PHE A 142 -2.46 -1.59 -29.04
N ASP A 143 -3.53 -2.31 -28.70
CA ASP A 143 -4.71 -2.44 -29.54
C ASP A 143 -5.80 -1.46 -29.08
N TYR A 144 -6.17 -0.52 -29.96
CA TYR A 144 -7.18 0.50 -29.65
C TYR A 144 -8.61 -0.05 -29.69
N ALA A 145 -8.87 -1.17 -30.38
CA ALA A 145 -10.21 -1.73 -30.47
C ALA A 145 -10.59 -2.42 -29.15
N ASP A 146 -9.67 -3.19 -28.59
CA ASP A 146 -9.89 -3.95 -27.35
C ASP A 146 -9.37 -3.25 -26.10
N GLN A 147 -8.63 -2.14 -26.25
CA GLN A 147 -7.93 -1.42 -25.15
C GLN A 147 -6.98 -2.34 -24.36
N VAL A 148 -6.37 -3.28 -25.05
CA VAL A 148 -5.49 -4.32 -24.49
C VAL A 148 -4.08 -4.16 -25.06
N TRP A 149 -3.09 -4.44 -24.23
CA TRP A 149 -1.70 -4.55 -24.67
C TRP A 149 -1.43 -5.97 -25.14
N ILE A 150 -0.82 -6.08 -26.33
CA ILE A 150 -0.50 -7.35 -26.97
C ILE A 150 1.01 -7.44 -27.11
N TRP A 151 1.59 -8.56 -26.72
CA TRP A 151 3.01 -8.81 -26.88
C TRP A 151 3.24 -10.11 -27.65
N GLU A 152 4.09 -10.03 -28.67
CA GLU A 152 4.44 -11.16 -29.53
C GLU A 152 5.88 -11.59 -29.23
N ASN A 153 6.03 -12.86 -28.85
CA ASN A 153 7.32 -13.47 -28.61
C ASN A 153 8.07 -13.75 -29.91
N GLU A 154 9.41 -13.88 -29.85
CA GLU A 154 10.22 -14.28 -31.02
C GLU A 154 9.85 -15.66 -31.58
N GLU A 155 9.29 -16.54 -30.74
CA GLU A 155 8.75 -17.85 -31.13
C GLU A 155 7.33 -17.80 -31.74
N GLY A 156 6.75 -16.61 -31.93
CA GLY A 156 5.44 -16.42 -32.58
C GLY A 156 4.23 -16.69 -31.67
N SER A 157 4.43 -16.76 -30.35
CA SER A 157 3.35 -16.82 -29.37
C SER A 157 2.89 -15.42 -29.00
N THR A 158 1.58 -15.16 -29.08
CA THR A 158 0.96 -13.88 -28.74
C THR A 158 0.38 -13.93 -27.33
N PHE A 159 0.74 -12.95 -26.50
CA PHE A 159 0.24 -12.75 -25.15
C PHE A 159 -0.61 -11.49 -25.09
N TYR A 160 -1.75 -11.58 -24.40
CA TYR A 160 -2.69 -10.49 -24.21
C TYR A 160 -2.69 -10.12 -22.74
N PHE A 161 -2.57 -8.83 -22.44
CA PHE A 161 -2.64 -8.32 -21.07
C PHE A 161 -4.09 -7.96 -20.74
N ASP A 162 -4.87 -8.96 -20.36
CA ASP A 162 -6.29 -8.79 -20.09
C ASP A 162 -6.56 -8.18 -18.71
N ILE A 163 -7.68 -7.45 -18.62
CA ILE A 163 -8.14 -6.89 -17.36
C ILE A 163 -8.49 -8.02 -16.40
N GLY A 164 -7.86 -7.97 -15.24
CA GLY A 164 -8.10 -8.90 -14.16
C GLY A 164 -7.12 -10.06 -14.06
N GLU A 165 -6.16 -10.15 -14.98
CA GLU A 165 -5.06 -11.09 -14.83
C GLU A 165 -4.07 -10.66 -13.75
N ILE A 166 -3.48 -11.67 -13.10
CA ILE A 166 -2.47 -11.48 -12.06
C ILE A 166 -1.10 -11.42 -12.73
N VAL A 167 -0.39 -10.33 -12.53
CA VAL A 167 0.92 -10.08 -13.12
C VAL A 167 1.95 -9.75 -12.04
N ARG A 168 3.20 -10.17 -12.30
CA ARG A 168 4.35 -9.81 -11.48
C ARG A 168 5.07 -8.63 -12.12
N PHE A 169 5.20 -7.55 -11.36
CA PHE A 169 5.85 -6.33 -11.81
C PHE A 169 6.99 -5.95 -10.86
N ARG A 170 7.97 -5.23 -11.40
CA ARG A 170 9.11 -4.74 -10.65
C ARG A 170 8.98 -3.25 -10.46
N VAL A 171 9.12 -2.79 -9.22
CA VAL A 171 9.06 -1.36 -8.92
C VAL A 171 10.32 -0.66 -9.45
N GLU A 172 10.15 0.35 -10.30
CA GLU A 172 11.28 1.08 -10.89
C GLU A 172 11.44 2.47 -10.24
N VAL A 173 10.34 3.22 -10.14
CA VAL A 173 10.36 4.59 -9.61
C VAL A 173 9.09 4.85 -8.79
N GLU A 174 9.26 5.52 -7.65
CA GLU A 174 8.17 6.13 -6.87
C GLU A 174 8.03 7.62 -7.24
N GLU A 175 6.82 8.06 -7.56
CA GLU A 175 6.50 9.47 -7.84
C GLU A 175 5.57 10.02 -6.74
N TRP A 176 5.92 11.21 -6.23
CA TRP A 176 5.17 11.89 -5.18
C TRP A 176 4.58 13.18 -5.73
N HIS A 177 3.26 13.32 -5.64
CA HIS A 177 2.55 14.53 -6.04
C HIS A 177 2.11 15.29 -4.80
N ASP A 178 2.71 16.46 -4.57
CA ASP A 178 2.32 17.31 -3.45
C ASP A 178 0.93 17.92 -3.72
N GLN A 179 -0.06 17.49 -2.97
CA GLN A 179 -1.45 17.98 -3.06
C GLN A 179 -1.64 19.20 -2.13
N ILE A 180 -0.72 20.17 -2.16
CA ILE A 180 -0.96 21.45 -1.48
C ILE A 180 -2.22 22.04 -2.11
N PRO A 181 -3.30 22.25 -1.35
CA PRO A 181 -4.49 22.88 -1.91
C PRO A 181 -4.06 24.24 -2.44
N ASN A 182 -4.26 24.47 -3.73
CA ASN A 182 -4.04 25.78 -4.31
C ASN A 182 -4.84 26.80 -3.47
N ALA A 183 -4.22 27.93 -3.14
CA ALA A 183 -4.88 28.99 -2.37
C ALA A 183 -6.27 29.28 -2.97
N PRO A 184 -7.30 29.62 -2.15
CA PRO A 184 -8.64 29.84 -2.65
C PRO A 184 -8.59 30.89 -3.77
N ASP A 185 -8.81 30.41 -5.00
CA ASP A 185 -8.69 31.20 -6.21
C ASP A 185 -9.86 32.19 -6.21
N LEU A 186 -9.54 33.47 -6.11
CA LEU A 186 -10.48 34.57 -6.34
C LEU A 186 -10.72 34.67 -7.85
N GLY A 187 -11.47 33.70 -8.38
CA GLY A 187 -12.08 33.70 -9.69
C GLY A 187 -11.15 33.96 -10.86
N ASP A 188 -10.65 32.91 -11.51
CA ASP A 188 -10.81 32.76 -12.96
C ASP A 188 -10.75 31.29 -13.39
N GLY A 189 -11.52 30.93 -14.41
CA GLY A 189 -11.83 29.56 -14.84
C GLY A 189 -10.65 28.76 -15.40
N THR A 190 -9.66 28.42 -14.58
CA THR A 190 -8.68 27.38 -14.93
C THR A 190 -9.30 25.98 -14.85
N PRO A 191 -9.06 25.10 -15.84
CA PRO A 191 -9.64 23.77 -15.86
C PRO A 191 -9.22 23.01 -14.62
N VAL A 192 -10.19 22.32 -14.02
CA VAL A 192 -10.06 21.43 -12.85
C VAL A 192 -8.75 20.66 -12.98
N SER A 193 -7.72 21.09 -12.23
CA SER A 193 -6.43 20.41 -12.24
C SER A 193 -6.70 18.94 -11.93
N GLU A 194 -6.37 18.06 -12.87
CA GLU A 194 -6.45 16.62 -12.68
C GLU A 194 -5.79 16.31 -11.35
N ARG A 195 -6.57 15.90 -10.36
CA ARG A 195 -6.08 15.56 -9.02
C ARG A 195 -5.27 14.27 -9.16
N LYS A 196 -4.01 14.42 -9.55
CA LYS A 196 -3.07 13.30 -9.58
C LYS A 196 -3.01 12.73 -8.16
N PRO A 197 -3.05 11.41 -8.02
CA PRO A 197 -2.98 10.77 -6.71
C PRO A 197 -1.67 11.20 -6.02
N PRO A 198 -1.68 11.39 -4.69
CA PRO A 198 -0.52 11.90 -3.95
C PRO A 198 0.71 10.98 -4.04
N TYR A 199 0.50 9.71 -4.39
CA TYR A 199 1.53 8.70 -4.56
C TYR A 199 1.21 7.87 -5.79
N SER A 200 2.18 7.75 -6.69
CA SER A 200 2.10 6.91 -7.90
C SER A 200 3.37 6.09 -8.01
N ILE A 201 3.24 4.86 -8.51
CA ILE A 201 4.39 3.98 -8.68
C ILE A 201 4.51 3.62 -10.16
N ILE A 202 5.69 3.89 -10.71
CA ILE A 202 6.09 3.44 -12.04
C ILE A 202 6.79 2.10 -11.90
N VAL A 203 6.28 1.11 -12.64
CA VAL A 203 6.78 -0.27 -12.56
C VAL A 203 7.07 -0.79 -13.97
N CYS A 204 7.91 -1.82 -14.06
CA CYS A 204 8.15 -2.55 -15.31
C CYS A 204 7.66 -3.99 -15.20
N VAL A 205 7.47 -4.64 -16.35
CA VAL A 205 7.12 -6.07 -16.37
C VAL A 205 8.37 -6.87 -16.00
N ALA A 206 8.37 -7.46 -14.80
CA ALA A 206 9.57 -8.08 -14.28
C ALA A 206 9.89 -9.42 -14.92
N CYS A 207 8.84 -10.23 -15.15
CA CYS A 207 8.98 -11.62 -15.57
C CYS A 207 7.62 -12.19 -15.97
N PHE A 208 7.20 -11.92 -17.20
CA PHE A 208 6.36 -12.89 -17.92
C PHE A 208 7.24 -13.98 -18.55
N LEU A 209 8.48 -13.63 -18.94
CA LEU A 209 9.45 -14.53 -19.59
C LEU A 209 9.88 -15.72 -18.73
N TYR A 210 10.03 -15.58 -17.40
CA TYR A 210 10.50 -16.71 -16.57
C TYR A 210 9.43 -17.79 -16.39
N MET A 211 8.13 -17.46 -16.43
CA MET A 211 7.09 -18.50 -16.41
C MET A 211 6.98 -19.20 -17.77
N ILE A 212 7.08 -18.44 -18.87
CA ILE A 212 7.07 -19.02 -20.23
C ILE A 212 8.29 -19.94 -20.43
N SER A 213 9.49 -19.55 -19.95
CA SER A 213 10.70 -20.36 -20.15
C SER A 213 10.75 -21.62 -19.27
N ASN A 214 10.02 -21.68 -18.15
CA ASN A 214 10.04 -22.82 -17.23
C ASN A 214 8.86 -23.77 -17.39
N GLY A 215 7.89 -23.47 -18.28
CA GLY A 215 6.86 -24.43 -18.67
C GLY A 215 5.98 -24.92 -17.52
N GLU A 216 5.76 -24.10 -16.49
CA GLU A 216 4.82 -24.43 -15.43
C GLU A 216 3.40 -24.01 -15.85
N PRO A 217 2.41 -24.92 -15.81
CA PRO A 217 1.02 -24.58 -16.15
C PRO A 217 0.41 -23.68 -15.07
N CYS A 218 -0.39 -22.71 -15.52
CA CYS A 218 -1.23 -21.85 -14.70
C CYS A 218 -2.13 -22.63 -13.72
#